data_AF-A0A399YEJ8-F1
#
_entry.id   AF-A0A399YEJ8-F1
#
_cell.length_a   1.000
_cell.length_b   1.000
_cell.length_c   1.000
_cell.angle_alpha   90.00
_cell.angle_beta   90.00
_cell.angle_gamma   90.00
#
_symmetry.space_group_name_H-M   'P 1'
#
loop_
_entity.id
_entity.type
_entity.pdbx_description
1 polymer ?
#
loop_
_entity_poly.entity_id
_entity_poly.type
_entity_poly.pdbx_seq_one_letter_code
_entity_poly.pdbx_strand_id
1 'polypeptide(L)'
;MSGNFLLDTLALAVSLFNTMALLWLGLVVVLSADRRTWGIWLAGGGLITGGIFFLTHTAIIARGLRFASLDLDVLWHFGWLPIIAAPLAWYLIVLWYTGILDARGAANRSLR
;
A
#
# COMPACT_ATOMS: atom_id res chain seq x y z
N MET A 1 -9.98 -1.00 -21.13
CA MET A 1 -10.62 -2.25 -21.57
C MET A 1 -9.77 -2.85 -22.65
N SER A 2 -9.23 -4.03 -22.37
CA SER A 2 -8.31 -4.76 -23.26
C SER A 2 -9.00 -5.39 -24.47
N GLY A 3 -10.35 -5.37 -24.49
CA GLY A 3 -11.18 -6.03 -25.50
C GLY A 3 -11.51 -7.49 -25.15
N ASN A 4 -10.89 -8.04 -24.10
CA ASN A 4 -11.22 -9.35 -23.56
C ASN A 4 -12.05 -9.19 -22.28
N PHE A 5 -13.33 -9.55 -22.38
CA PHE A 5 -14.29 -9.42 -21.28
C PHE A 5 -13.83 -10.13 -20.00
N LEU A 6 -13.27 -11.34 -20.12
CA LEU A 6 -12.84 -12.12 -18.96
C LEU A 6 -11.70 -11.42 -18.21
N LEU A 7 -10.70 -10.89 -18.94
CA LEU A 7 -9.57 -10.19 -18.34
C LEU A 7 -10.00 -8.88 -17.67
N ASP A 8 -10.85 -8.11 -18.33
CA ASP A 8 -11.33 -6.84 -17.78
C ASP A 8 -12.21 -7.07 -16.52
N THR A 9 -13.07 -8.09 -16.53
CA THR A 9 -13.89 -8.46 -15.36
C THR A 9 -13.04 -8.99 -14.20
N LEU A 10 -12.07 -9.88 -14.47
CA LEU A 10 -11.18 -10.39 -13.44
C LEU A 10 -10.30 -9.29 -12.85
N ALA A 11 -9.76 -8.39 -13.68
CA ALA A 11 -8.95 -7.27 -13.21
C ALA A 11 -9.74 -6.33 -12.30
N LEU A 12 -11.00 -6.03 -12.64
CA LEU A 12 -11.90 -5.26 -11.78
C LEU A 12 -12.20 -5.97 -10.47
N ALA A 13 -12.57 -7.25 -10.52
CA ALA A 13 -12.91 -8.04 -9.34
C ALA A 13 -11.74 -8.14 -8.36
N VAL A 14 -10.53 -8.45 -8.86
CA VAL A 14 -9.32 -8.53 -8.05
C VAL A 14 -8.96 -7.17 -7.45
N SER A 15 -9.09 -6.09 -8.21
CA SER A 15 -8.77 -4.75 -7.70
C SER A 15 -9.73 -4.30 -6.60
N LEU A 16 -11.04 -4.57 -6.75
CA LEU A 16 -12.04 -4.30 -5.72
C LEU A 16 -11.83 -5.14 -4.46
N PHE A 17 -11.54 -6.44 -4.64
CA PHE A 17 -11.22 -7.32 -3.53
C PHE A 17 -9.99 -6.82 -2.75
N ASN A 18 -8.90 -6.50 -3.45
CA ASN A 18 -7.69 -5.97 -2.83
C ASN A 18 -7.95 -4.64 -2.12
N THR A 19 -8.75 -3.74 -2.70
CA THR A 19 -9.14 -2.49 -2.07
C THR A 19 -9.81 -2.75 -0.72
N MET A 20 -10.82 -3.61 -0.70
CA MET A 20 -11.58 -3.92 0.52
C MET A 20 -10.68 -4.61 1.56
N ALA A 21 -9.90 -5.61 1.15
CA ALA A 21 -9.04 -6.36 2.03
C ALA A 21 -7.94 -5.49 2.67
N LEU A 22 -7.28 -4.63 1.89
CA LEU A 22 -6.20 -3.78 2.36
C LEU A 22 -6.69 -2.65 3.27
N LEU A 23 -7.83 -2.02 2.95
CA LEU A 23 -8.44 -1.03 3.82
C LEU A 23 -8.91 -1.67 5.14
N TRP A 24 -9.56 -2.84 5.07
CA TRP A 24 -10.00 -3.56 6.25
C TRP A 24 -8.82 -3.96 7.16
N LEU A 25 -7.79 -4.62 6.60
CA LEU A 25 -6.60 -5.00 7.36
C LEU A 25 -5.86 -3.79 7.92
N GLY A 26 -5.70 -2.73 7.13
CA GLY A 26 -5.05 -1.49 7.58
C GLY A 26 -5.78 -0.85 8.75
N LEU A 27 -7.11 -0.78 8.69
CA LEU A 27 -7.93 -0.30 9.80
C LEU A 27 -7.82 -1.19 11.04
N VAL A 28 -7.93 -2.51 10.88
CA VAL A 28 -7.76 -3.46 11.99
C VAL A 28 -6.39 -3.30 12.65
N VAL A 29 -5.31 -3.21 11.87
CA VAL A 29 -3.95 -3.02 12.41
C VAL A 29 -3.81 -1.71 13.17
N VAL A 30 -4.35 -0.61 12.65
CA VAL A 30 -4.27 0.71 13.31
C VAL A 30 -5.14 0.80 14.57
N LEU A 31 -6.29 0.13 14.58
CA LEU A 31 -7.27 0.20 15.66
C LEU A 31 -7.03 -0.84 16.75
N SER A 32 -6.50 -2.02 16.42
CA SER A 32 -6.32 -3.14 17.36
C SER A 32 -4.92 -3.21 17.99
N ALA A 33 -4.00 -2.33 17.62
CA ALA A 33 -2.66 -2.35 18.17
C ALA A 33 -2.58 -1.72 19.57
N ASP A 34 -2.51 -2.55 20.61
CA ASP A 34 -2.36 -2.14 22.02
C ASP A 34 -1.07 -1.34 22.31
N ARG A 35 0.00 -1.57 21.52
CA ARG A 35 1.25 -0.80 21.60
C ARG A 35 1.52 -0.15 20.24
N ARG A 36 1.33 1.16 20.14
CA ARG A 36 1.57 1.97 18.94
C ARG A 36 3.07 2.16 18.66
N THR A 37 3.76 1.08 18.31
CA THR A 37 5.16 1.15 17.86
C THR A 37 5.23 1.68 16.43
N TRP A 38 6.39 2.20 16.05
CA TRP A 38 6.58 2.80 14.73
C TRP A 38 6.41 1.81 13.58
N GLY A 39 6.79 0.53 13.78
CA GLY A 39 6.59 -0.54 12.80
C GLY A 39 5.12 -0.85 12.52
N ILE A 40 4.26 -0.75 13.53
CA ILE A 40 2.81 -0.95 13.39
C ILE A 40 2.17 0.18 12.58
N TRP A 41 2.62 1.43 12.81
CA TRP A 41 2.17 2.57 12.00
C TRP A 41 2.61 2.45 10.53
N LEU A 42 3.84 2.00 10.28
CA LEU A 42 4.32 1.74 8.93
C LEU A 42 3.54 0.61 8.25
N ALA A 43 3.27 -0.49 8.95
CA ALA A 43 2.51 -1.60 8.40
C ALA A 43 1.05 -1.20 8.11
N GLY A 44 0.35 -0.59 9.08
CA GLY A 44 -1.02 -0.12 8.90
C GLY A 44 -1.14 0.97 7.83
N GLY A 45 -0.23 1.94 7.84
CA GLY A 45 -0.16 2.99 6.82
C GLY A 45 0.11 2.44 5.42
N GLY A 46 0.99 1.46 5.30
CA GLY A 46 1.26 0.76 4.05
C GLY A 46 0.03 0.04 3.49
N LEU A 47 -0.71 -0.67 4.35
CA LEU A 47 -1.96 -1.33 3.98
C LEU A 47 -3.02 -0.33 3.50
N ILE A 48 -3.23 0.77 4.23
CA ILE A 48 -4.19 1.81 3.82
C ILE A 48 -3.78 2.46 2.49
N THR A 49 -2.49 2.78 2.32
CA THR A 49 -1.96 3.34 1.07
C THR A 49 -2.18 2.39 -0.10
N GLY A 50 -1.94 1.08 0.10
CA GLY A 50 -2.25 0.05 -0.89
C GLY A 50 -3.74 -0.02 -1.23
N GLY A 51 -4.62 0.08 -0.24
CA GLY A 51 -6.07 0.14 -0.46
C GLY A 51 -6.50 1.34 -1.31
N ILE A 52 -5.97 2.54 -1.02
CA ILE A 52 -6.21 3.76 -1.81
C ILE A 52 -5.71 3.56 -3.26
N PHE A 53 -4.52 2.96 -3.43
CA PHE A 53 -3.97 2.67 -4.76
C PHE A 53 -4.89 1.77 -5.58
N PHE A 54 -5.35 0.64 -5.01
CA PHE A 54 -6.25 -0.28 -5.73
C PHE A 54 -7.63 0.33 -5.99
N LEU A 55 -8.11 1.23 -5.13
CA LEU A 55 -9.34 1.99 -5.37
C LEU A 55 -9.20 2.89 -6.61
N THR A 56 -8.12 3.67 -6.67
CA THR A 56 -7.78 4.49 -7.83
C THR A 56 -7.62 3.64 -9.09
N HIS A 57 -6.90 2.51 -8.99
CA HIS A 57 -6.69 1.59 -10.10
C HIS A 57 -8.01 1.02 -10.64
N THR A 58 -8.92 0.62 -9.75
CA THR A 58 -10.28 0.16 -10.12
C THR A 58 -11.03 1.24 -10.88
N ALA A 59 -10.99 2.49 -10.41
CA ALA A 59 -11.66 3.61 -11.06
C ALA A 59 -11.11 3.89 -12.47
N ILE A 60 -9.80 3.76 -12.67
CA ILE A 60 -9.14 3.90 -13.98
C ILE A 60 -9.60 2.77 -14.93
N ILE A 61 -9.60 1.52 -14.48
CA ILE A 61 -10.05 0.39 -15.30
C ILE A 61 -11.52 0.55 -15.69
N ALA A 62 -12.38 0.94 -14.74
CA ALA A 62 -13.82 1.08 -14.95
C ALA A 62 -14.18 2.22 -15.93
N ARG A 63 -13.47 3.35 -15.88
CA ARG A 63 -13.71 4.48 -16.80
C ARG A 63 -13.08 4.27 -18.19
N GLY A 64 -12.05 3.44 -18.29
CA GLY A 64 -11.31 3.19 -19.52
C GLY A 64 -10.41 4.35 -19.96
N LEU A 65 -9.32 4.03 -20.67
CA LEU A 65 -8.29 4.97 -21.14
C LEU A 65 -8.81 6.10 -22.05
N ARG A 66 -10.02 5.96 -22.60
CA ARG A 66 -10.61 6.91 -23.55
C ARG A 66 -11.02 8.25 -22.91
N PHE A 67 -11.05 8.31 -21.58
CA PHE A 67 -11.31 9.51 -20.79
C PHE A 67 -10.13 9.85 -19.85
N ALA A 68 -8.90 9.55 -20.27
CA ALA A 68 -7.70 9.97 -19.54
C ALA A 68 -7.57 11.50 -19.61
N SER A 69 -8.17 12.19 -18.64
CA SER A 69 -7.96 13.62 -18.38
C SER A 69 -6.59 13.85 -17.74
N LEU A 70 -6.10 15.10 -17.79
CA LEU A 70 -4.86 15.53 -17.10
C LEU A 70 -4.83 15.11 -15.61
N ASP A 71 -5.98 15.19 -14.93
CA ASP A 71 -6.09 14.75 -13.52
C ASP A 71 -5.83 13.25 -13.34
N LEU A 72 -6.21 12.42 -14.31
CA LEU A 72 -6.01 10.97 -14.27
C LEU A 72 -4.54 10.60 -14.46
N ASP A 73 -3.82 11.36 -15.28
CA ASP A 73 -2.40 11.16 -15.54
C ASP A 73 -1.56 11.56 -14.31
N VAL A 74 -1.88 12.69 -13.68
CA VAL A 74 -1.26 13.09 -12.41
C VAL A 74 -1.50 12.03 -11.33
N LEU A 75 -2.75 11.57 -11.19
CA LEU A 75 -3.10 10.57 -10.19
C LEU A 75 -2.43 9.21 -10.46
N TRP A 76 -2.22 8.86 -11.73
CA TRP A 76 -1.45 7.68 -12.12
C TRP A 76 0.01 7.76 -11.69
N HIS A 77 0.66 8.91 -11.90
CA HIS A 77 2.05 9.13 -11.45
C HIS A 77 2.18 9.08 -9.92
N PHE A 78 1.20 9.61 -9.18
CA PHE A 78 1.15 9.45 -7.72
C PHE A 78 1.02 7.98 -7.30
N GLY A 79 0.37 7.14 -8.11
CA GLY A 79 0.30 5.70 -7.89
C GLY A 79 1.65 4.97 -7.96
N TRP A 80 2.67 5.56 -8.60
CA TRP A 80 4.00 4.96 -8.67
C TRP A 80 4.73 5.04 -7.33
N LEU A 81 4.43 6.06 -6.52
CA LEU A 81 5.04 6.22 -5.20
C LEU A 81 4.79 5.00 -4.30
N PRO A 82 3.56 4.51 -4.08
CA PRO A 82 3.33 3.28 -3.33
C PRO A 82 3.99 2.05 -3.96
N ILE A 83 4.02 1.94 -5.29
CA ILE A 83 4.64 0.80 -5.98
C ILE A 83 6.14 0.72 -5.67
N ILE A 84 6.84 1.87 -5.73
CA ILE A 84 8.27 1.94 -5.45
C ILE A 84 8.54 1.84 -3.94
N ALA A 85 7.69 2.46 -3.13
CA ALA A 85 7.84 2.46 -1.67
C ALA A 85 7.55 1.10 -1.05
N ALA A 86 6.65 0.30 -1.60
CA ALA A 86 6.25 -1.00 -1.06
C ALA A 86 7.42 -1.97 -0.80
N PRO A 87 8.33 -2.26 -1.76
CA PRO A 87 9.48 -3.13 -1.49
C PRO A 87 10.44 -2.55 -0.44
N LEU A 88 10.63 -1.23 -0.41
CA LEU A 88 11.48 -0.57 0.59
C LEU A 88 10.85 -0.65 1.99
N ALA A 89 9.55 -0.37 2.08
CA ALA A 89 8.77 -0.47 3.32
C ALA A 89 8.75 -1.91 3.84
N TRP A 90 8.58 -2.89 2.95
CA TRP A 90 8.67 -4.31 3.30
C TRP A 90 10.03 -4.67 3.91
N TYR A 91 11.12 -4.23 3.28
CA TYR A 91 12.47 -4.46 3.80
C TYR A 91 12.67 -3.83 5.19
N LEU A 92 12.22 -2.59 5.38
CA LEU A 92 12.25 -1.91 6.68
C LEU A 92 11.44 -2.65 7.75
N ILE A 93 10.24 -3.16 7.38
CA ILE A 93 9.39 -3.94 8.29
C ILE A 93 10.08 -5.24 8.68
N VAL A 94 10.75 -5.94 7.77
CA VAL A 94 11.50 -7.18 8.08
C VAL A 94 12.67 -6.89 9.02
N LEU A 95 13.44 -5.83 8.77
CA LEU A 95 14.54 -5.42 9.66
C LEU A 95 14.03 -4.99 11.05
N TRP A 96 12.87 -4.35 11.11
CA TRP A 96 12.22 -4.01 12.37
C TRP A 96 11.74 -5.25 13.10
N TYR A 97 11.01 -6.14 12.42
CA TYR A 97 10.43 -7.34 12.98
C TYR A 97 11.48 -8.31 13.53
N THR A 98 12.65 -8.39 12.90
CA THR A 98 13.79 -9.19 13.36
C THR A 98 14.56 -8.56 14.54
N GLY A 99 14.16 -7.37 15.01
CA GLY A 99 14.80 -6.67 16.13
C GLY A 99 16.16 -6.04 15.80
N ILE A 100 16.63 -6.14 14.55
CA ILE A 100 17.93 -5.60 14.11
C ILE A 100 17.96 -4.07 14.27
N LEU A 101 16.85 -3.40 13.95
CA LEU A 101 16.77 -1.93 14.08
C LEU A 101 16.84 -1.49 15.56
N ASP A 102 16.21 -2.23 16.47
CA ASP A 102 16.25 -1.93 17.90
C ASP A 102 17.65 -2.17 18.49
N ALA A 103 18.32 -3.26 18.07
CA ALA A 103 19.69 -3.58 18.47
C ALA A 103 20.70 -2.49 18.05
N ARG A 104 20.57 -1.95 16.83
CA ARG A 104 21.41 -0.83 16.35
C ARG A 104 21.17 0.45 17.15
N GLY A 105 19.92 0.75 17.48
CA GLY A 105 19.56 1.93 18.26
C GLY A 105 20.08 1.89 19.71
N ALA A 106 20.20 0.70 20.30
CA ALA A 106 20.79 0.50 21.63
C ALA A 106 22.32 0.66 21.61
N ALA A 107 23.01 0.04 20.65
CA ALA A 107 24.47 0.13 20.51
C ALA A 107 24.96 1.58 20.24
N ASN A 108 24.20 2.36 19.48
CA ASN A 108 24.55 3.76 19.21
C ASN A 108 24.40 4.67 20.45
N ARG A 109 23.60 4.25 21.45
CA ARG A 109 23.41 5.00 22.71
C ARG A 109 24.49 4.72 23.76
N SER A 110 25.19 3.58 23.69
CA SER A 110 26.28 3.25 24.63
C SER A 110 27.64 3.85 24.24
N LEU A 111 27.76 4.40 23.02
CA LEU A 111 28.98 5.05 22.52
C LEU A 111 28.95 6.58 22.67
N ARG A 112 27.87 7.13 23.21
CA ARG A 112 27.71 8.54 23.59
C ARG A 112 27.76 8.67 25.10
#